data_AF-A0A2E6HB39-F1
#
_entry.id   AF-A0A2E6HB39-F1
#
_cell.length_a   1.000
_cell.length_b   1.000
_cell.length_c   1.000
_cell.angle_alpha   90.00
_cell.angle_beta   90.00
_cell.angle_gamma   90.00
#
_symmetry.space_group_name_H-M   'P 1'
#
loop_
_entity.id
_entity.type
_entity.pdbx_description
1 polymer ?
#
loop_
_entity_poly.entity_id
_entity_poly.type
_entity_poly.pdbx_seq_one_letter_code
_entity_poly.pdbx_strand_id
1 'polypeptide(L)'
;MKHRILFILFFLVASSNSFACAEFNKIISQRLKDNDQKTIIELQRAGREGRVLDVHGKRIDFTDETVQKLISNRRAVLNGNHNYHPPPKSLPAFPNARKVPGKTPKQRGGGMRSRWVDKRGNIYEWDSQHGRIEMYTKTGKKHLGEFDPITAEQTADAISSRKVKP
;
A
#
# COMPACT_ATOMS: atom_id res chain seq x y z
N MET A 1 12.86 52.71 9.95
CA MET A 1 13.46 51.48 10.50
C MET A 1 12.59 50.97 11.63
N LYS A 2 12.31 49.66 11.61
CA LYS A 2 11.81 48.82 12.70
C LYS A 2 10.37 49.07 13.18
N HIS A 3 9.48 48.35 12.50
CA HIS A 3 8.21 47.84 13.01
C HIS A 3 8.38 47.13 14.35
N ARG A 4 7.37 47.27 15.23
CA ARG A 4 6.56 46.15 15.74
C ARG A 4 5.48 46.69 16.69
N ILE A 5 4.26 46.76 16.16
CA ILE A 5 3.04 47.05 16.91
C ILE A 5 2.66 45.80 17.70
N LEU A 6 2.32 46.08 18.95
CA LEU A 6 1.80 45.20 19.99
C LEU A 6 0.27 45.12 19.88
N PHE A 7 -0.28 44.05 20.47
CA PHE A 7 -1.61 43.93 21.11
C PHE A 7 -2.83 43.35 20.37
N ILE A 8 -3.45 42.40 21.10
CA ILE A 8 -4.91 42.14 21.30
C ILE A 8 -5.64 41.43 20.14
N LEU A 9 -6.58 40.50 20.31
CA LEU A 9 -7.09 39.62 21.38
C LEU A 9 -8.35 38.96 20.73
N PHE A 10 -8.61 37.68 21.01
CA PHE A 10 -9.94 37.07 21.16
C PHE A 10 -10.89 36.78 19.97
N PHE A 11 -11.67 35.70 20.20
CA PHE A 11 -12.87 35.18 19.50
C PHE A 11 -12.63 34.45 18.16
N LEU A 12 -13.22 33.30 17.83
CA LEU A 12 -14.37 32.56 18.37
C LEU A 12 -14.26 31.10 17.86
N VAL A 13 -14.75 30.16 18.64
CA VAL A 13 -15.04 28.77 18.23
C VAL A 13 -16.04 28.77 17.08
N ALA A 14 -15.73 28.05 16.00
CA ALA A 14 -16.59 27.05 15.36
C ALA A 14 -16.36 26.97 13.86
N SER A 15 -16.44 25.71 13.41
CA SER A 15 -16.96 25.32 12.12
C SER A 15 -16.02 25.45 10.93
N SER A 16 -15.63 24.25 10.49
CA SER A 16 -15.54 23.86 9.09
C SER A 16 -14.72 24.78 8.22
N ASN A 17 -13.56 24.32 7.78
CA ASN A 17 -13.35 24.34 6.34
C ASN A 17 -12.36 23.26 5.93
N SER A 18 -12.95 22.19 5.40
CA SER A 18 -12.39 21.12 4.58
C SER A 18 -11.47 21.58 3.44
N PHE A 19 -11.27 22.90 3.29
CA PHE A 19 -10.46 23.56 2.28
C PHE A 19 -8.95 23.36 2.49
N ALA A 20 -8.45 23.45 3.73
CA ALA A 20 -7.02 23.22 4.01
C ALA A 20 -6.62 21.75 3.76
N CYS A 21 -7.48 20.80 4.16
CA CYS A 21 -7.30 19.38 3.88
C CYS A 21 -7.46 19.05 2.39
N ALA A 22 -8.48 19.59 1.72
CA ALA A 22 -8.70 19.35 0.29
C ALA A 22 -7.55 19.90 -0.58
N GLU A 23 -7.02 21.06 -0.22
CA GLU A 23 -5.93 21.69 -0.95
C GLU A 23 -4.58 21.02 -0.68
N PHE A 24 -4.31 20.65 0.58
CA PHE A 24 -3.16 19.80 0.90
C PHE A 24 -3.25 18.46 0.14
N ASN A 25 -4.45 17.87 0.08
CA ASN A 25 -4.68 16.65 -0.69
C ASN A 25 -4.41 16.86 -2.18
N LYS A 26 -4.87 17.97 -2.77
CA LYS A 26 -4.69 18.30 -4.19
C LYS A 26 -3.22 18.55 -4.55
N ILE A 27 -2.48 19.31 -3.73
CA ILE A 27 -1.05 19.61 -3.95
C ILE A 27 -0.20 18.35 -3.84
N ILE A 28 -0.47 17.48 -2.86
CA ILE A 28 0.23 16.20 -2.72
C ILE A 28 -0.16 15.24 -3.85
N SER A 29 -1.44 15.13 -4.21
CA SER A 29 -1.90 14.28 -5.31
C SER A 29 -1.35 14.71 -6.67
N GLN A 30 -1.11 16.01 -6.89
CA GLN A 30 -0.50 16.50 -8.12
C GLN A 30 1.00 16.19 -8.17
N ARG A 31 1.74 16.35 -7.05
CA ARG A 31 3.18 16.04 -6.98
C ARG A 31 3.52 14.55 -6.92
N LEU A 32 2.63 13.71 -6.38
CA LEU A 32 2.81 12.25 -6.37
C LEU A 32 2.70 11.62 -7.76
N LYS A 33 2.06 12.29 -8.72
CA LYS A 33 2.02 11.83 -10.12
C LYS A 33 3.40 11.91 -10.80
N ASP A 34 4.29 12.76 -10.30
CA ASP A 34 5.59 13.01 -10.93
C ASP A 34 6.73 12.17 -10.33
N ASN A 35 6.44 11.29 -9.35
CA ASN A 35 7.38 10.31 -8.75
C ASN A 35 8.79 10.85 -8.40
N ASP A 36 8.92 12.15 -8.13
CA ASP A 36 10.19 12.75 -7.75
C ASP A 36 10.48 12.44 -6.27
N GLN A 37 11.25 11.37 -6.08
CA GLN A 37 11.70 10.84 -4.79
C GLN A 37 12.33 11.92 -3.88
N LYS A 38 12.93 12.96 -4.47
CA LYS A 38 13.60 14.05 -3.74
C LYS A 38 12.62 14.89 -2.93
N THR A 39 11.47 15.22 -3.52
CA THR A 39 10.42 16.01 -2.86
C THR A 39 9.78 15.27 -1.68
N ILE A 40 9.66 13.94 -1.77
CA ILE A 40 9.13 13.09 -0.68
C ILE A 40 10.09 13.07 0.52
N ILE A 41 11.40 12.97 0.26
CA ILE A 41 12.43 12.92 1.32
C ILE A 41 12.53 14.26 2.05
N GLU A 42 12.44 15.39 1.35
CA GLU A 42 12.47 16.72 1.97
C GLU A 42 11.27 16.98 2.89
N LEU A 43 10.07 16.59 2.47
CA LEU A 43 8.85 16.68 3.30
C LEU A 43 8.95 15.78 4.55
N GLN A 44 9.52 14.58 4.41
CA GLN A 44 9.73 13.65 5.53
C GLN A 44 10.82 14.11 6.51
N ARG A 45 11.82 14.88 6.05
CA ARG A 45 12.86 15.47 6.89
C ARG A 45 12.32 16.67 7.67
N ALA A 46 11.61 17.58 7.01
CA ALA A 46 11.02 18.75 7.65
C ALA A 46 10.00 18.38 8.75
N GLY A 47 9.19 17.35 8.51
CA GLY A 47 8.27 16.82 9.53
C GLY A 47 8.95 16.09 10.70
N ARG A 48 10.18 15.58 10.53
CA ARG A 48 10.98 14.99 11.62
C ARG A 48 11.65 16.04 12.50
N GLU A 49 11.96 17.20 11.93
CA GLU A 49 12.63 18.31 12.61
C GLU A 49 11.64 19.32 13.21
N GLY A 50 10.32 19.09 13.07
CA GLY A 50 9.27 19.94 13.65
C GLY A 50 9.27 21.37 13.09
N ARG A 51 9.72 21.56 11.85
CA ARG A 51 9.88 22.90 11.26
C ARG A 51 8.64 23.33 10.52
N VAL A 52 8.32 24.61 10.61
CA VAL A 52 7.30 25.25 9.78
C VAL A 52 7.84 25.37 8.35
N LEU A 53 7.10 24.84 7.36
CA LEU A 53 7.42 25.04 5.95
C LEU A 53 6.44 26.02 5.32
N ASP A 54 6.97 26.99 4.58
CA ASP A 54 6.17 27.83 3.72
C ASP A 54 6.18 27.25 2.31
N VAL A 55 5.03 26.75 1.86
CA VAL A 55 4.88 26.16 0.53
C VAL A 55 3.90 27.02 -0.25
N HIS A 56 4.44 27.83 -1.17
CA HIS A 56 3.66 28.77 -2.00
C HIS A 56 2.81 29.77 -1.18
N GLY A 57 3.37 30.34 -0.12
CA GLY A 57 2.66 31.31 0.74
C GLY A 57 1.69 30.66 1.73
N LYS A 58 1.68 29.33 1.83
CA LYS A 58 0.89 28.58 2.80
C LYS A 58 1.82 28.00 3.86
N ARG A 59 1.66 28.50 5.08
CA ARG A 59 2.40 28.08 6.27
C ARG A 59 1.87 26.74 6.77
N ILE A 60 2.69 25.69 6.69
CA ILE A 60 2.38 24.37 7.23
C ILE A 60 3.14 24.24 8.55
N ASP A 61 2.41 24.26 9.66
CA ASP A 61 2.98 24.04 10.99
C ASP A 61 2.95 22.55 11.31
N PHE A 62 4.13 21.93 11.33
CA PHE A 62 4.26 20.51 11.63
C PHE A 62 4.14 20.23 13.13
N THR A 63 4.05 21.24 14.01
CA THR A 63 3.73 21.02 15.43
C THR A 63 2.23 20.88 15.68
N ASP A 64 1.40 21.21 14.68
CA ASP A 64 -0.05 21.09 14.75
C ASP A 64 -0.48 19.61 14.77
N GLU A 65 -1.31 19.24 15.75
CA GLU A 65 -1.75 17.87 15.96
C GLU A 65 -2.56 17.31 14.78
N THR A 66 -3.33 18.15 14.08
CA THR A 66 -4.12 17.73 12.91
C THR A 66 -3.20 17.46 11.73
N VAL A 67 -2.15 18.25 11.56
CA VAL A 67 -1.10 18.03 10.56
C VAL A 67 -0.31 16.78 10.90
N GLN A 68 0.04 16.56 12.17
CA GLN A 68 0.71 15.34 12.64
C GLN A 68 -0.16 14.09 12.43
N LYS A 69 -1.46 14.17 12.70
CA LYS A 69 -2.42 13.08 12.48
C LYS A 69 -2.62 12.79 11.00
N LEU A 70 -2.70 13.83 10.16
CA LEU A 70 -2.78 13.69 8.70
C LEU A 70 -1.51 13.09 8.12
N ILE A 71 -0.33 13.50 8.62
CA ILE A 71 0.98 12.94 8.25
C ILE A 71 1.12 11.51 8.75
N SER A 72 0.65 11.17 9.95
CA SER A 72 0.66 9.79 10.47
C SER A 72 -0.21 8.87 9.64
N ASN A 73 -1.45 9.29 9.34
CA ASN A 73 -2.38 8.56 8.47
C ASN A 73 -1.84 8.44 7.04
N ARG A 74 -1.19 9.48 6.52
CA ARG A 74 -0.51 9.43 5.20
C ARG A 74 0.81 8.68 5.25
N ARG A 75 1.53 8.61 6.37
CA ARG A 75 2.69 7.73 6.56
C ARG A 75 2.26 6.28 6.53
N ALA A 76 1.08 5.91 7.01
CA ALA A 76 0.56 4.56 6.79
C ALA A 76 0.31 4.25 5.30
N VAL A 77 0.08 5.28 4.47
CA VAL A 77 -0.13 5.17 3.02
C VAL A 77 1.19 5.32 2.22
N LEU A 78 2.16 6.10 2.71
CA LEU A 78 3.42 6.46 2.04
C LEU A 78 4.64 5.67 2.56
N ASN A 79 4.65 5.25 3.83
CA ASN A 79 5.51 4.16 4.27
C ASN A 79 4.89 2.95 3.60
N GLY A 80 5.56 2.39 2.60
CA GLY A 80 5.18 1.14 1.97
C GLY A 80 5.21 -0.03 2.96
N ASN A 81 4.31 -0.03 3.94
CA ASN A 81 3.79 -1.25 4.53
C ASN A 81 3.08 -1.93 3.37
N HIS A 82 3.83 -2.73 2.62
CA HIS A 82 3.24 -3.74 1.78
C HIS A 82 2.46 -4.64 2.74
N ASN A 83 1.19 -4.29 2.97
CA ASN A 83 0.29 -5.10 3.78
C ASN A 83 0.11 -6.39 2.99
N TYR A 84 0.99 -7.35 3.25
CA TYR A 84 0.89 -8.66 2.66
C TYR A 84 -0.39 -9.29 3.16
N HIS A 85 -1.17 -9.82 2.24
CA HIS A 85 -2.30 -10.65 2.60
C HIS A 85 -1.74 -11.97 3.15
N PRO A 86 -2.08 -12.37 4.39
CA PRO A 86 -1.67 -13.66 4.91
C PRO A 86 -2.33 -14.77 4.09
N PRO A 87 -1.62 -15.87 3.79
CA PRO A 87 -2.22 -16.99 3.07
C PRO A 87 -3.36 -17.59 3.90
N PRO A 88 -4.48 -17.97 3.27
CA PRO A 88 -5.53 -18.68 3.97
C PRO A 88 -5.02 -20.05 4.44
N LYS A 89 -5.61 -20.60 5.50
CA LYS A 89 -5.21 -21.93 6.02
C LYS A 89 -5.66 -23.06 5.08
N SER A 90 -6.83 -22.90 4.49
CA SER A 90 -7.47 -23.79 3.52
C SER A 90 -8.03 -22.98 2.34
N LEU A 91 -8.41 -23.67 1.26
CA LEU A 91 -9.02 -23.07 0.09
C LEU A 91 -10.44 -23.62 -0.07
N PRO A 92 -11.46 -23.01 0.56
CA PRO A 92 -12.83 -23.54 0.53
C PRO A 92 -13.38 -23.72 -0.89
N ALA A 93 -13.07 -22.78 -1.78
CA ALA A 93 -13.48 -22.80 -3.19
C ALA A 93 -12.77 -23.90 -4.01
N PHE A 94 -11.67 -24.45 -3.48
CA PHE A 94 -10.84 -25.46 -4.13
C PHE A 94 -10.74 -26.70 -3.23
N PRO A 95 -11.84 -27.44 -2.99
CA PRO A 95 -11.90 -28.49 -1.97
C PRO A 95 -10.97 -29.67 -2.24
N ASN A 96 -10.49 -29.84 -3.48
CA ASN A 96 -9.52 -30.87 -3.84
C ASN A 96 -8.06 -30.43 -3.68
N ALA A 97 -7.79 -29.15 -3.38
CA ALA A 97 -6.44 -28.60 -3.25
C ALA A 97 -5.91 -28.82 -1.82
N ARG A 98 -4.83 -29.59 -1.70
CA ARG A 98 -4.14 -29.88 -0.43
C ARG A 98 -2.90 -29.02 -0.30
N LYS A 99 -2.66 -28.49 0.91
CA LYS A 99 -1.44 -27.73 1.22
C LYS A 99 -0.20 -28.62 1.12
N VAL A 100 0.86 -28.10 0.49
CA VAL A 100 2.16 -28.78 0.32
C VAL A 100 3.29 -27.80 0.59
N PRO A 101 4.54 -28.27 0.81
CA PRO A 101 5.70 -27.39 0.91
C PRO A 101 5.84 -26.50 -0.33
N GLY A 102 6.03 -25.20 -0.10
CA GLY A 102 6.27 -24.22 -1.16
C GLY A 102 7.65 -24.40 -1.80
N LYS A 103 7.76 -24.11 -3.11
CA LYS A 103 9.03 -24.16 -3.85
C LYS A 103 9.44 -22.82 -4.45
N THR A 104 8.51 -21.87 -4.57
CA THR A 104 8.79 -20.53 -5.10
C THR A 104 9.17 -19.58 -3.95
N PRO A 105 10.36 -18.95 -3.97
CA PRO A 105 10.72 -17.94 -3.00
C PRO A 105 9.77 -16.74 -3.05
N LYS A 106 9.49 -16.13 -1.90
CA LYS A 106 8.81 -14.83 -1.89
C LYS A 106 9.75 -13.78 -2.46
N GLN A 107 9.23 -12.86 -3.28
CA GLN A 107 10.03 -11.79 -3.88
C GLN A 107 10.57 -10.79 -2.84
N ARG A 108 9.88 -10.65 -1.71
CA ARG A 108 10.23 -9.74 -0.62
C ARG A 108 10.03 -10.49 0.71
N GLY A 109 11.03 -10.41 1.58
CA GLY A 109 11.07 -11.15 2.85
C GLY A 109 11.62 -12.56 2.70
N GLY A 110 11.65 -13.29 3.83
CA GLY A 110 12.13 -14.67 3.88
C GLY A 110 11.05 -15.72 3.58
N GLY A 111 11.50 -16.90 3.12
CA GLY A 111 10.68 -18.11 2.97
C GLY A 111 10.03 -18.31 1.61
N MET A 112 9.20 -19.35 1.53
CA MET A 112 8.53 -19.78 0.30
C MET A 112 7.07 -19.35 0.27
N ARG A 113 6.52 -19.18 -0.94
CA ARG A 113 5.08 -18.98 -1.14
C ARG A 113 4.30 -20.19 -0.61
N SER A 114 3.13 -19.93 -0.02
CA SER A 114 2.23 -21.03 0.34
C SER A 114 1.73 -21.69 -0.93
N ARG A 115 1.71 -23.02 -0.92
CA ARG A 115 1.40 -23.83 -2.09
C ARG A 115 0.38 -24.90 -1.76
N TRP A 116 -0.51 -25.17 -2.71
CA TRP A 116 -1.42 -26.30 -2.71
C TRP A 116 -1.35 -27.05 -4.04
N VAL A 117 -1.75 -28.31 -4.02
CA VAL A 117 -1.84 -29.16 -5.21
C VAL A 117 -3.15 -29.93 -5.18
N ASP A 118 -3.86 -29.99 -6.30
CA ASP A 118 -5.10 -30.77 -6.44
C ASP A 118 -4.84 -32.22 -6.90
N LYS A 119 -5.90 -33.02 -6.98
CA LYS A 119 -5.84 -34.43 -7.44
C LYS A 119 -5.35 -34.58 -8.89
N ARG A 120 -5.50 -33.55 -9.73
CA ARG A 120 -5.03 -33.53 -11.13
C ARG A 120 -3.57 -33.07 -11.22
N GLY A 121 -2.98 -32.68 -10.10
CA GLY A 121 -1.63 -32.17 -9.99
C GLY A 121 -1.51 -30.68 -10.27
N ASN A 122 -2.59 -29.93 -10.48
CA ASN A 122 -2.48 -28.48 -10.69
C ASN A 122 -1.92 -27.82 -9.42
N ILE A 123 -1.12 -26.78 -9.62
CA ILE A 123 -0.40 -26.09 -8.56
C ILE A 123 -1.08 -24.75 -8.31
N TYR A 124 -1.25 -24.43 -7.03
CA TYR A 124 -1.87 -23.21 -6.57
C TYR A 124 -0.84 -22.51 -5.68
N GLU A 125 -0.46 -21.27 -5.99
CA GLU A 125 0.41 -20.47 -5.14
C GLU A 125 -0.29 -19.21 -4.64
N TRP A 126 -0.01 -18.85 -3.40
CA TRP A 126 -0.51 -17.61 -2.83
C TRP A 126 0.32 -16.41 -3.29
N ASP A 127 -0.33 -15.46 -3.94
CA ASP A 127 0.20 -14.13 -4.13
C ASP A 127 -0.13 -13.24 -2.94
N SER A 128 0.84 -13.08 -2.05
CA SER A 128 0.68 -12.24 -0.85
C SER A 128 0.59 -10.75 -1.16
N GLN A 129 0.98 -10.30 -2.34
CA GLN A 129 0.88 -8.88 -2.71
C GLN A 129 -0.57 -8.51 -3.05
N HIS A 130 -1.30 -9.41 -3.70
CA HIS A 130 -2.67 -9.16 -4.18
C HIS A 130 -3.75 -9.90 -3.39
N GLY A 131 -3.35 -10.88 -2.56
CA GLY A 131 -4.28 -11.70 -1.78
C GLY A 131 -5.07 -12.66 -2.67
N ARG A 132 -4.37 -13.35 -3.57
CA ARG A 132 -4.97 -14.13 -4.66
C ARG A 132 -4.27 -15.46 -4.88
N ILE A 133 -4.95 -16.37 -5.56
CA ILE A 133 -4.42 -17.66 -5.96
C ILE A 133 -3.94 -17.61 -7.40
N GLU A 134 -2.65 -17.81 -7.62
CA GLU A 134 -2.09 -18.08 -8.95
C GLU A 134 -2.16 -19.58 -9.23
N MET A 135 -2.81 -19.97 -10.31
CA MET A 135 -2.91 -21.37 -10.71
C MET A 135 -1.96 -21.72 -11.85
N TYR A 136 -1.41 -22.93 -11.81
CA TYR A 136 -0.52 -23.48 -12.84
C TYR A 136 -0.88 -24.92 -13.16
N THR A 137 -0.54 -25.35 -14.37
CA THR A 137 -0.61 -26.76 -14.75
C THR A 137 0.32 -27.63 -13.91
N LYS A 138 0.09 -28.96 -13.92
CA LYS A 138 0.91 -29.92 -13.17
C LYS A 138 2.42 -29.88 -13.42
N THR A 139 2.84 -29.34 -14.56
CA THR A 139 4.26 -29.20 -14.89
C THR A 139 4.83 -27.85 -14.45
N GLY A 140 3.98 -26.93 -13.97
CA GLY A 140 4.32 -25.55 -13.64
C GLY A 140 4.69 -24.67 -14.83
N LYS A 141 4.65 -25.20 -16.06
CA LYS A 141 5.09 -24.50 -17.27
C LYS A 141 4.09 -23.49 -17.84
N LYS A 142 2.82 -23.56 -17.43
CA LYS A 142 1.74 -22.69 -17.89
C LYS A 142 0.96 -22.14 -16.70
N HIS A 143 0.90 -20.81 -16.60
CA HIS A 143 -0.04 -20.09 -15.75
C HIS A 143 -1.46 -20.23 -16.30
N LEU A 144 -2.42 -20.47 -15.43
CA LEU A 144 -3.83 -20.67 -15.76
C LEU A 144 -4.70 -19.45 -15.42
N GLY A 145 -4.17 -18.52 -14.64
CA GLY A 145 -4.88 -17.31 -14.23
C GLY A 145 -4.74 -17.04 -12.74
N GLU A 146 -5.31 -15.93 -12.33
CA GLU A 146 -5.45 -15.52 -10.95
C GLU A 146 -6.91 -15.74 -10.50
N PHE A 147 -7.10 -16.21 -9.27
CA PHE A 147 -8.42 -16.57 -8.76
C PHE A 147 -8.64 -16.06 -7.33
N ASP A 148 -9.88 -15.76 -7.01
CA ASP A 148 -10.32 -15.48 -5.65
C ASP A 148 -10.28 -16.77 -4.79
N PRO A 149 -9.66 -16.74 -3.59
CA PRO A 149 -9.51 -17.93 -2.75
C PRO A 149 -10.82 -18.44 -2.13
N ILE A 150 -11.87 -17.62 -2.08
CA ILE A 150 -13.17 -17.90 -1.44
C ILE A 150 -14.21 -18.28 -2.49
N THR A 151 -14.25 -17.60 -3.63
CA THR A 151 -15.28 -17.83 -4.67
C THR A 151 -14.80 -18.67 -5.85
N ALA A 152 -13.48 -18.84 -6.02
CA ALA A 152 -12.84 -19.41 -7.22
C ALA A 152 -13.14 -18.63 -8.52
N GLU A 153 -13.68 -17.41 -8.43
CA GLU A 153 -13.83 -16.54 -9.60
C GLU A 153 -12.45 -16.12 -10.11
N GLN A 154 -12.30 -16.12 -11.44
CA GLN A 154 -11.07 -15.70 -12.08
C GLN A 154 -10.97 -14.16 -12.04
N THR A 155 -9.91 -13.64 -11.45
CA THR A 155 -9.66 -12.20 -11.29
C THR A 155 -8.68 -11.65 -12.33
N ALA A 156 -7.88 -12.52 -12.94
CA ALA A 156 -7.00 -12.14 -14.06
C ALA A 156 -6.71 -13.32 -14.99
N ASP A 157 -6.39 -13.00 -16.24
CA ASP A 157 -6.06 -13.97 -17.28
C ASP A 157 -4.72 -14.69 -17.07
N ALA A 158 -4.55 -15.79 -17.80
CA ALA A 158 -3.30 -16.50 -17.88
C ALA A 158 -2.17 -15.62 -18.44
N ILE A 159 -0.97 -15.73 -17.86
CA ILE A 159 0.21 -14.95 -18.26
C ILE A 159 1.29 -15.95 -18.68
N SER A 160 1.54 -16.03 -19.98
CA SER A 160 2.40 -17.06 -20.60
C SER A 160 3.84 -17.08 -20.08
N SER A 161 4.35 -15.94 -19.61
CA SER A 161 5.69 -15.81 -19.05
C SER A 161 5.82 -16.36 -17.62
N ARG A 162 4.71 -16.53 -16.88
CA ARG A 162 4.73 -17.01 -15.49
C ARG A 162 4.85 -18.53 -15.44
N LYS A 163 5.82 -19.01 -14.65
CA LYS A 163 6.15 -20.43 -14.48
C LYS A 163 6.58 -20.71 -13.05
N VAL A 164 6.36 -21.93 -12.59
CA VAL A 164 6.81 -22.43 -11.29
C VAL A 164 7.45 -23.80 -11.45
N LYS A 165 8.28 -24.19 -10.48
CA LYS A 165 8.71 -25.59 -10.38
C LYS A 165 7.53 -26.46 -9.92
N PRO A 166 7.25 -27.61 -10.55
CA PRO A 166 6.29 -28.57 -10.02
C PRO A 166 6.76 -29.10 -8.67
#